data_AF-A0A1Z4NDK7-F1
#
_entry.id   AF-A0A1Z4NDK7-F1
#
_cell.length_a   1.000
_cell.length_b   1.000
_cell.length_c   1.000
_cell.angle_alpha   90.00
_cell.angle_beta   90.00
_cell.angle_gamma   90.00
#
_symmetry.space_group_name_H-M   'P 1'
#
loop_
_entity.id
_entity.type
_entity.pdbx_description
1 polymer ?
#
loop_
_entity_poly.entity_id
_entity_poly.type
_entity_poly.pdbx_seq_one_letter_code
_entity_poly.pdbx_strand_id
1 'polypeptide(L)'
;MSTNLQLQSKNDNGITSFIMSLSTLPAPHAENSVTICVTDVLGDVYCVVCEDGKRVYEHIARAFLAGKHVCLSFKNGEEISSAFLAEVFLRLYTSFSEAKIENSLSLVDVEPEDAADIACVIHDVKDYLKDPQRFREAMIEVLGDDLE
;
A
#
# COMPACT_ATOMS: atom_id res chain seq x y z
N MET A 1 37.94 26.58 -11.73
CA MET A 1 38.18 27.76 -10.86
C MET A 1 36.82 28.40 -10.69
N SER A 2 36.14 28.26 -9.56
CA SER A 2 36.33 28.95 -8.27
C SER A 2 35.14 28.54 -7.39
N THR A 3 35.09 28.47 -6.05
CA THR A 3 36.02 28.39 -4.92
C THR A 3 35.13 27.91 -3.77
N ASN A 4 35.55 26.89 -3.01
CA ASN A 4 34.81 26.34 -1.87
C ASN A 4 35.05 27.25 -0.64
N LEU A 5 33.99 27.68 0.07
CA LEU A 5 34.11 28.49 1.29
C LEU A 5 33.61 27.66 2.49
N GLN A 6 34.53 27.04 3.23
CA GLN A 6 34.26 26.49 4.55
C GLN A 6 34.52 27.56 5.60
N LEU A 7 33.52 27.86 6.42
CA LEU A 7 33.67 28.63 7.66
C LEU A 7 33.81 27.65 8.81
N GLN A 8 35.04 27.49 9.32
CA GLN A 8 35.29 26.86 10.61
C GLN A 8 35.31 27.94 11.70
N SER A 9 34.45 27.81 12.71
CA SER A 9 34.57 28.59 13.95
C SER A 9 35.21 27.70 15.02
N LYS A 10 36.34 28.14 15.57
CA LYS A 10 37.12 27.46 16.61
C LYS A 10 36.92 28.22 17.92
N ASN A 11 36.36 27.57 18.93
CA ASN A 11 36.23 28.13 20.28
C ASN A 11 37.03 27.29 21.30
N ASP A 12 37.68 27.98 22.23
CA ASP A 12 38.91 27.58 22.94
C ASP A 12 38.75 26.79 24.25
N ASN A 13 37.56 26.23 24.57
CA ASN A 13 37.28 25.79 25.96
C ASN A 13 37.02 24.29 26.18
N GLY A 14 37.54 23.38 25.34
CA GLY A 14 37.65 21.95 25.69
C GLY A 14 36.36 21.19 26.05
N ILE A 15 35.18 21.79 25.90
CA ILE A 15 33.89 21.13 26.03
C ILE A 15 33.39 20.88 24.61
N THR A 16 33.41 19.62 24.21
CA THR A 16 32.76 19.14 23.00
C THR A 16 31.25 19.37 23.14
N SER A 17 30.77 20.56 22.76
CA SER A 17 29.35 20.78 22.51
C SER A 17 28.96 19.94 21.31
N PHE A 18 28.23 18.86 21.57
CA PHE A 18 27.57 18.05 20.57
C PHE A 18 26.43 18.89 19.98
N ILE A 19 26.75 19.77 19.04
CA ILE A 19 25.71 20.40 18.21
C ILE A 19 25.24 19.28 17.29
N MET A 20 24.09 18.71 17.65
CA MET A 20 23.27 17.83 16.85
C MET A 20 22.96 18.59 15.54
N SER A 21 23.88 18.51 14.60
CA SER A 21 23.69 19.03 13.26
C SER A 21 22.62 18.15 12.65
N LEU A 22 21.45 18.74 12.44
CA LEU A 22 20.40 18.20 11.60
C LEU A 22 20.94 18.17 10.16
N SER A 23 21.84 17.22 9.89
CA SER A 23 22.23 16.84 8.55
C SER A 23 20.99 16.22 7.93
N THR A 24 20.38 17.01 7.06
CA THR A 24 19.36 16.65 6.08
C THR A 24 19.34 15.14 5.86
N LEU A 25 18.30 14.47 6.40
CA LEU A 25 17.96 13.13 5.96
C LEU A 25 17.90 13.19 4.42
N PRO A 26 18.66 12.37 3.68
CA PRO A 26 18.27 12.13 2.31
C PRO A 26 16.85 11.55 2.39
N ALA A 27 15.90 12.19 1.71
CA ALA A 27 14.57 11.61 1.51
C ALA A 27 14.76 10.14 1.12
N PRO A 28 14.05 9.18 1.73
CA PRO A 28 14.23 7.77 1.42
C PRO A 28 13.96 7.58 -0.08
N HIS A 29 15.05 7.34 -0.79
CA HIS A 29 15.22 6.95 -2.19
C HIS A 29 13.94 6.89 -3.05
N ALA A 30 13.66 7.99 -3.76
CA ALA A 30 12.66 8.04 -4.84
C ALA A 30 13.09 7.27 -6.12
N GLU A 31 14.20 6.51 -6.11
CA GLU A 31 14.71 5.80 -7.29
C GLU A 31 14.19 4.37 -7.46
N ASN A 32 13.42 3.83 -6.50
CA ASN A 32 12.96 2.43 -6.56
C ASN A 32 11.45 2.26 -6.32
N SER A 33 10.65 3.26 -6.70
CA SER A 33 9.19 3.20 -6.72
C SER A 33 8.65 3.04 -8.14
N VAL A 34 7.54 2.32 -8.28
CA VAL A 34 6.77 2.20 -9.51
C VAL A 34 5.32 2.59 -9.23
N THR A 35 4.74 3.39 -10.10
CA THR A 35 3.30 3.67 -10.08
C THR A 35 2.57 2.65 -10.93
N ILE A 36 1.54 2.03 -10.37
CA ILE A 36 0.63 1.14 -11.07
C ILE A 36 -0.74 1.80 -11.03
N CYS A 37 -1.24 2.25 -12.18
CA CYS A 37 -2.59 2.77 -12.29
C CYS A 37 -3.56 1.61 -12.51
N VAL A 38 -4.60 1.51 -11.69
CA VAL A 38 -5.60 0.43 -11.78
C VAL A 38 -6.27 0.44 -13.15
N THR A 39 -6.71 1.61 -13.61
CA THR A 39 -7.41 1.75 -14.89
C THR A 39 -6.52 1.42 -16.10
N ASP A 40 -5.21 1.68 -16.03
CA ASP A 40 -4.26 1.28 -17.08
C ASP A 40 -4.05 -0.24 -17.13
N VAL A 41 -4.11 -0.93 -15.98
CA VAL A 41 -3.99 -2.39 -15.93
C VAL A 41 -5.23 -3.07 -16.50
N LEU A 42 -6.41 -2.51 -16.25
CA LEU A 42 -7.69 -3.08 -16.68
C LEU A 42 -8.07 -2.67 -18.10
N GLY A 43 -7.65 -1.49 -18.54
CA GLY A 43 -8.13 -0.87 -19.78
C GLY A 43 -9.58 -0.37 -19.66
N ASP A 44 -10.07 -0.17 -18.44
CA ASP A 44 -11.44 0.25 -18.10
C ASP A 44 -11.40 1.14 -16.83
N VAL A 45 -12.45 1.95 -16.65
CA VAL A 45 -12.67 2.80 -15.47
C VAL A 45 -13.49 2.09 -14.38
N TYR A 46 -14.18 1.00 -14.73
CA TYR A 46 -14.99 0.22 -13.80
C TYR A 46 -14.17 -0.92 -13.16
N CYS A 47 -13.90 -0.81 -11.86
CA CYS A 47 -13.09 -1.73 -11.07
C CYS A 47 -13.98 -2.61 -10.18
N VAL A 48 -14.79 -3.47 -10.80
CA VAL A 48 -15.96 -4.10 -10.14
C VAL A 48 -15.84 -5.61 -9.96
N VAL A 49 -15.13 -6.32 -10.84
CA VAL A 49 -15.11 -7.80 -10.81
C VAL A 49 -13.86 -8.35 -10.13
N CYS A 50 -13.98 -9.50 -9.47
CA CYS A 50 -12.83 -10.13 -8.78
C CYS A 50 -11.67 -10.45 -9.74
N GLU A 51 -11.95 -10.86 -10.98
CA GLU A 51 -10.88 -11.20 -11.93
C GLU A 51 -9.95 -10.02 -12.25
N ASP A 52 -10.48 -8.80 -12.24
CA ASP A 52 -9.69 -7.58 -12.39
C ASP A 52 -8.79 -7.34 -11.18
N GLY A 53 -9.27 -7.66 -9.97
CA GLY A 53 -8.47 -7.60 -8.75
C GLY A 53 -7.25 -8.53 -8.80
N LYS A 54 -7.42 -9.73 -9.37
CA LYS A 54 -6.30 -10.66 -9.60
C LYS A 54 -5.25 -10.06 -10.54
N ARG A 55 -5.66 -9.43 -11.65
CA ARG A 55 -4.72 -8.80 -12.60
C ARG A 55 -3.90 -7.71 -11.92
N VAL A 56 -4.55 -6.83 -11.17
CA VAL A 56 -3.86 -5.76 -10.43
C VAL A 56 -2.87 -6.34 -9.42
N TYR A 57 -3.27 -7.37 -8.66
CA TYR A 57 -2.36 -8.09 -7.76
C TYR A 57 -1.12 -8.63 -8.49
N GLU A 58 -1.24 -9.23 -9.68
CA GLU A 58 -0.10 -9.79 -10.43
C GLU A 58 0.92 -8.72 -10.84
N HIS A 59 0.47 -7.49 -11.08
CA HIS A 59 1.37 -6.35 -11.34
C HIS A 59 2.09 -5.91 -10.06
N ILE A 60 1.37 -5.80 -8.94
CA ILE A 60 1.96 -5.44 -7.64
C ILE A 60 2.98 -6.50 -7.19
N ALA A 61 2.61 -7.78 -7.29
CA ALA A 61 3.46 -8.90 -6.89
C ALA A 61 4.77 -8.93 -7.69
N ARG A 62 4.72 -8.71 -9.01
CA ARG A 62 5.93 -8.60 -9.84
C ARG A 62 6.83 -7.45 -9.39
N ALA A 63 6.27 -6.29 -9.04
CA ALA A 63 7.04 -5.17 -8.54
C ALA A 63 7.67 -5.45 -7.16
N PHE A 64 6.92 -6.09 -6.25
CA PHE A 64 7.43 -6.50 -4.94
C PHE A 64 8.58 -7.50 -5.03
N LEU A 65 8.45 -8.51 -5.89
CA LEU A 65 9.49 -9.51 -6.14
C LEU A 65 10.74 -8.91 -6.79
N ALA A 66 10.59 -7.83 -7.55
CA ALA A 66 11.70 -7.03 -8.08
C ALA A 66 12.29 -6.05 -7.03
N GLY A 67 11.83 -6.09 -5.78
CA GLY A 67 12.32 -5.24 -4.70
C GLY A 67 11.85 -3.79 -4.78
N LYS A 68 10.82 -3.48 -5.58
CA LYS A 68 10.30 -2.11 -5.76
C LYS A 68 9.25 -1.76 -4.71
N HIS A 69 9.12 -0.46 -4.43
CA HIS A 69 7.95 0.12 -3.79
C HIS A 69 6.88 0.37 -4.85
N VAL A 70 5.62 0.20 -4.49
CA VAL A 70 4.47 0.35 -5.38
C VAL A 70 3.59 1.49 -4.89
N CYS A 71 3.33 2.45 -5.77
CA CYS A 71 2.24 3.40 -5.62
C CYS A 71 1.06 2.90 -6.46
N LEU A 72 0.05 2.33 -5.82
CA LEU A 72 -1.18 1.90 -6.49
C LEU A 72 -2.11 3.11 -6.63
N SER A 73 -2.31 3.54 -7.87
CA SER A 73 -3.12 4.71 -8.22
C SER A 73 -4.52 4.28 -8.64
N PHE A 74 -5.53 4.90 -8.05
CA PHE A 74 -6.95 4.73 -8.41
C PHE A 74 -7.44 5.82 -9.38
N LYS A 75 -6.52 6.53 -10.00
CA LYS A 75 -6.82 7.62 -10.92
C LYS A 75 -7.77 7.17 -12.04
N ASN A 76 -8.80 7.98 -12.26
CA ASN A 76 -9.88 7.76 -13.24
C ASN A 76 -10.77 6.55 -12.97
N GLY A 77 -10.69 5.90 -11.80
CA GLY A 77 -11.65 4.88 -11.43
C GLY A 77 -13.01 5.53 -11.16
N GLU A 78 -14.07 5.11 -11.85
CA GLU A 78 -15.43 5.63 -11.64
C GLU A 78 -16.22 4.81 -10.64
N GLU A 79 -15.96 3.50 -10.58
CA GLU A 79 -16.64 2.60 -9.64
C GLU A 79 -15.66 1.55 -9.14
N ILE A 80 -15.41 1.55 -7.83
CA ILE A 80 -14.48 0.62 -7.18
C ILE A 80 -15.28 -0.22 -6.19
N SER A 81 -15.50 -1.50 -6.51
CA SER A 81 -16.27 -2.35 -5.62
C SER A 81 -15.43 -2.94 -4.48
N SER A 82 -16.08 -3.22 -3.35
CA SER A 82 -15.47 -3.97 -2.25
C SER A 82 -15.02 -5.36 -2.66
N ALA A 83 -15.71 -6.01 -3.61
CA ALA A 83 -15.34 -7.34 -4.11
C ALA A 83 -14.00 -7.32 -4.87
N PHE A 84 -13.82 -6.32 -5.74
CA PHE A 84 -12.55 -6.08 -6.42
C PHE A 84 -11.41 -5.81 -5.42
N LEU A 85 -11.63 -4.87 -4.48
CA LEU A 85 -10.62 -4.52 -3.47
C LEU A 85 -10.27 -5.71 -2.58
N ALA A 86 -11.28 -6.46 -2.13
CA ALA A 86 -11.09 -7.64 -1.29
C ALA A 86 -10.22 -8.68 -2.00
N GLU A 87 -10.45 -8.94 -3.29
CA GLU A 87 -9.62 -9.88 -4.06
C GLU A 87 -8.16 -9.42 -4.17
N VAL A 88 -7.91 -8.12 -4.41
CA VAL A 88 -6.55 -7.55 -4.46
C VAL A 88 -5.85 -7.76 -3.12
N PHE A 89 -6.46 -7.31 -2.02
CA PHE A 89 -5.83 -7.31 -0.71
C PHE A 89 -5.73 -8.73 -0.13
N LEU A 90 -6.74 -9.59 -0.33
CA LEU A 90 -6.68 -10.98 0.12
C LEU A 90 -5.49 -11.70 -0.50
N ARG A 91 -5.25 -11.52 -1.80
CA ARG A 91 -4.08 -12.09 -2.48
C ARG A 91 -2.77 -11.48 -1.98
N LEU A 92 -2.73 -10.18 -1.72
CA LEU A 92 -1.53 -9.53 -1.17
C LEU A 92 -1.17 -10.07 0.21
N TYR A 93 -2.10 -10.06 1.15
CA TYR A 93 -1.86 -10.51 2.53
C TYR A 93 -1.67 -12.02 2.67
N THR A 94 -2.10 -12.82 1.69
CA THR A 94 -1.76 -14.26 1.61
C THR A 94 -0.39 -14.52 1.00
N SER A 95 0.16 -13.59 0.21
CA SER A 95 1.42 -13.78 -0.53
C SER A 95 2.63 -13.09 0.10
N PHE A 96 2.41 -12.01 0.84
CA PHE A 96 3.44 -11.17 1.42
C PHE A 96 3.15 -10.90 2.89
N SER A 97 4.20 -10.67 3.69
CA SER A 97 4.00 -10.26 5.09
C SER A 97 3.37 -8.87 5.16
N GLU A 98 2.57 -8.65 6.20
CA GLU A 98 1.97 -7.34 6.49
C GLU A 98 3.01 -6.23 6.52
N ALA A 99 4.14 -6.45 7.20
CA ALA A 99 5.26 -5.52 7.23
C ALA A 99 5.83 -5.21 5.82
N LYS A 100 5.84 -6.18 4.89
CA LYS A 100 6.28 -5.93 3.52
C LYS A 100 5.28 -5.03 2.79
N ILE A 101 3.99 -5.29 2.94
CA ILE A 101 2.91 -4.52 2.32
C ILE A 101 2.93 -3.09 2.85
N GLU A 102 2.91 -2.89 4.17
CA GLU A 102 2.87 -1.55 4.79
C GLU A 102 4.09 -0.69 4.45
N ASN A 103 5.27 -1.29 4.29
CA ASN A 103 6.49 -0.55 3.93
C ASN A 103 6.65 -0.35 2.41
N SER A 104 5.95 -1.12 1.58
CA SER A 104 6.17 -1.16 0.12
C SER A 104 4.96 -0.80 -0.72
N LEU A 105 3.76 -0.66 -0.15
CA LEU A 105 2.53 -0.28 -0.86
C LEU A 105 2.03 1.07 -0.35
N SER A 106 1.82 2.00 -1.26
CA SER A 106 1.10 3.24 -1.01
C SER A 106 -0.11 3.31 -1.93
N LEU A 107 -1.26 3.74 -1.41
CA LEU A 107 -2.45 4.02 -2.21
C LEU A 107 -2.48 5.52 -2.52
N VAL A 108 -2.67 5.89 -3.78
CA VAL A 108 -2.68 7.28 -4.26
C VAL A 108 -3.86 7.52 -5.20
N ASP A 109 -4.21 8.80 -5.40
CA ASP A 109 -5.36 9.21 -6.22
C ASP A 109 -6.68 8.56 -5.77
N VAL A 110 -6.83 8.37 -4.46
CA VAL A 110 -8.05 7.85 -3.83
C VAL A 110 -8.94 9.03 -3.44
N GLU A 111 -10.21 9.00 -3.83
CA GLU A 111 -11.16 10.03 -3.42
C GLU A 111 -11.44 9.91 -1.91
N PRO A 112 -11.64 11.04 -1.19
CA PRO A 112 -11.87 11.00 0.26
C PRO A 112 -13.05 10.12 0.70
N GLU A 113 -14.07 10.01 -0.16
CA GLU A 113 -15.23 9.14 0.04
C GLU A 113 -14.87 7.65 -0.03
N ASP A 114 -14.06 7.25 -1.01
CA ASP A 114 -13.61 5.86 -1.17
C ASP A 114 -12.56 5.44 -0.15
N ALA A 115 -11.83 6.39 0.43
CA ALA A 115 -10.75 6.10 1.37
C ALA A 115 -11.22 5.32 2.61
N ALA A 116 -12.42 5.63 3.11
CA ALA A 116 -13.02 4.92 4.24
C ALA A 116 -13.38 3.49 3.84
N ASP A 117 -13.97 3.29 2.66
CA ASP A 117 -14.39 1.99 2.17
C ASP A 117 -13.18 1.08 1.89
N ILE A 118 -12.12 1.61 1.27
CA ILE A 118 -10.87 0.89 1.06
C ILE A 118 -10.25 0.47 2.39
N ALA A 119 -10.21 1.36 3.39
CA ALA A 119 -9.68 1.04 4.70
C ALA A 119 -10.49 -0.06 5.41
N CYS A 120 -11.83 -0.01 5.31
CA CYS A 120 -12.73 -1.05 5.83
C CYS A 120 -12.45 -2.40 5.15
N VAL A 121 -12.33 -2.44 3.81
CA VAL A 121 -12.04 -3.69 3.10
C VAL A 121 -10.68 -4.27 3.49
N ILE A 122 -9.64 -3.45 3.64
CA ILE A 122 -8.32 -3.92 4.12
C ILE A 122 -8.44 -4.51 5.52
N HIS A 123 -9.18 -3.84 6.41
CA HIS A 123 -9.44 -4.32 7.77
C HIS A 123 -10.14 -5.68 7.74
N ASP A 124 -11.23 -5.80 6.98
CA ASP A 124 -12.04 -7.01 6.90
C ASP A 124 -11.28 -8.19 6.31
N VAL A 125 -10.44 -7.96 5.30
CA VAL A 125 -9.53 -8.97 4.75
C VAL A 125 -8.55 -9.46 5.80
N LYS A 126 -7.93 -8.55 6.57
CA LYS A 126 -6.99 -8.91 7.63
C LYS A 126 -7.67 -9.70 8.74
N ASP A 127 -8.88 -9.31 9.12
CA ASP A 127 -9.66 -10.02 10.14
C ASP A 127 -10.11 -11.40 9.66
N TYR A 128 -10.54 -11.53 8.40
CA TYR A 128 -10.84 -12.81 7.77
C TYR A 128 -9.63 -13.76 7.80
N LEU A 129 -8.43 -13.25 7.49
CA LEU A 129 -7.22 -14.07 7.47
C LEU A 129 -6.75 -14.53 8.87
N LYS A 130 -7.15 -13.85 9.95
CA LYS A 130 -6.85 -14.28 11.32
C LYS A 130 -7.70 -15.48 11.75
N ASP A 131 -8.96 -15.52 11.31
CA ASP A 131 -9.92 -16.56 11.69
C ASP A 131 -10.96 -16.84 10.57
N PRO A 132 -10.56 -17.58 9.52
CA PRO A 132 -11.45 -17.86 8.39
C PRO A 132 -12.66 -18.74 8.76
N GLN A 133 -12.57 -19.51 9.85
CA GLN A 133 -13.65 -20.39 10.30
C GLN A 133 -14.78 -19.61 10.95
N ARG A 134 -14.46 -18.61 11.78
CA ARG A 134 -15.46 -17.76 12.43
C ARG A 134 -16.35 -17.02 11.43
N PHE A 135 -15.81 -16.59 10.29
CA PHE A 135 -16.60 -15.98 9.22
C PHE A 135 -17.49 -16.99 8.50
N ARG A 136 -17.01 -18.22 8.30
CA ARG A 136 -17.81 -19.31 7.72
C ARG A 136 -18.98 -19.67 8.63
N GLU A 137 -18.75 -19.74 9.94
CA GLU A 137 -19.77 -20.01 10.95
C GLU A 137 -20.81 -18.89 11.02
N ALA A 138 -20.39 -17.62 11.00
CA ALA A 138 -21.30 -16.47 10.96
C ALA A 138 -22.16 -16.43 9.67
N MET A 139 -21.61 -16.83 8.52
CA MET A 139 -22.39 -16.96 7.28
C MET A 139 -23.42 -18.09 7.37
N ILE A 140 -23.07 -19.23 7.99
CA ILE A 140 -24.00 -20.36 8.19
C ILE A 140 -25.11 -19.97 9.18
N GLU A 141 -24.80 -19.20 10.23
CA GLU A 141 -25.78 -18.74 11.22
C GLU A 141 -26.77 -17.72 10.64
N VAL A 142 -26.32 -16.83 9.74
CA VAL A 142 -27.18 -15.85 9.06
C VAL A 142 -27.98 -16.45 7.91
N LEU A 143 -27.42 -17.44 7.21
CA LEU A 143 -28.04 -18.14 6.06
C LEU A 143 -28.67 -19.49 6.46
N GLY A 144 -29.09 -19.62 7.73
CA GLY A 144 -29.79 -20.79 8.21
C GLY A 144 -31.15 -20.94 7.54
N ASP A 145 -31.34 -22.08 6.86
CA ASP A 145 -32.59 -22.67 6.36
C ASP A 145 -33.03 -22.42 4.90
N ASP A 146 -32.15 -22.42 3.89
CA ASP A 146 -32.59 -22.59 2.49
C ASP A 146 -31.57 -23.36 1.60
N LEU A 147 -30.94 -24.41 2.14
CA LEU A 147 -30.20 -25.39 1.35
C LEU A 147 -30.70 -26.80 1.69
N GLU A 148 -31.91 -27.14 1.23
CA GLU A 148 -32.34 -28.54 0.99
C GLU A 148 -32.25 -28.90 -0.50
#